data_AF-A0A0W8E9J6-F1
#
_entry.id   AF-A0A0W8E9J6-F1
#
_cell.length_a   1.000
_cell.length_b   1.000
_cell.length_c   1.000
_cell.angle_alpha   90.00
_cell.angle_beta   90.00
_cell.angle_gamma   90.00
#
_symmetry.space_group_name_H-M   'P 1'
#
loop_
_entity.id
_entity.type
_entity.pdbx_description
1 polymer ?
#
loop_
_entity_poly.entity_id
_entity_poly.type
_entity_poly.pdbx_seq_one_letter_code
_entity_poly.pdbx_strand_id
1 'polypeptide(L)' 'MGNLVDIDPLKVTMDVIGKRVELGHRVFPGDKYSAGPAARPAFSLVV' A
#
# COMPACT_ATOMS: atom_id res chain seq x y z
N MET A 1 -1.41 -8.69 3.77
CA MET A 1 -2.44 -7.64 3.55
C MET A 1 -1.81 -6.51 2.74
N GLY A 2 -2.55 -5.93 1.79
CA GLY A 2 -2.05 -4.83 0.96
C GLY A 2 -2.45 -3.46 1.54
N ASN A 3 -1.65 -2.44 1.28
CA ASN A 3 -1.85 -1.09 1.83
C ASN A 3 -2.08 -0.08 0.73
N LEU A 4 -2.94 0.91 0.98
CA LEU A 4 -2.98 2.15 0.20
C LEU A 4 -1.68 2.92 0.48
N VAL A 5 -0.95 3.29 -0.57
CA VAL A 5 0.34 3.98 -0.48
C VAL A 5 0.25 5.38 -1.03
N ASP A 6 1.19 6.23 -0.63
CA ASP A 6 1.33 7.60 -1.12
C ASP A 6 0.12 8.50 -0.82
N ILE A 7 -0.47 8.32 0.36
CA ILE A 7 -1.57 9.12 0.87
C ILE A 7 -1.20 9.74 2.22
N ASP A 8 -1.57 11.00 2.41
CA ASP A 8 -1.38 11.69 3.68
C ASP A 8 -2.51 11.29 4.66
N PRO A 9 -2.20 10.54 5.75
CA PRO A 9 -3.22 10.09 6.69
C PRO A 9 -3.88 11.24 7.47
N LEU A 10 -3.29 12.43 7.46
CA LEU A 10 -3.87 13.63 8.11
C LEU A 10 -4.87 14.35 7.21
N LYS A 11 -4.87 14.06 5.90
CA LYS A 11 -5.76 14.70 4.91
C LYS A 11 -6.79 13.74 4.33
N VAL A 12 -6.53 12.44 4.38
CA VAL A 12 -7.48 11.43 3.89
C VAL A 12 -8.77 11.46 4.69
N THR A 13 -9.90 11.38 3.99
CA THR A 13 -11.23 11.27 4.60
C THR A 13 -11.90 9.97 4.15
N MET A 14 -13.12 9.73 4.61
CA MET A 14 -13.91 8.55 4.19
C MET A 14 -14.35 8.58 2.71
N ASP A 15 -14.11 9.68 1.98
CA ASP A 15 -14.46 9.79 0.56
C ASP A 15 -13.72 8.78 -0.34
N VAL A 16 -12.59 8.25 0.13
CA VAL A 16 -11.79 7.24 -0.59
C VAL A 16 -12.47 5.88 -0.67
N ILE A 17 -13.50 5.63 0.14
CA ILE A 17 -14.22 4.35 0.16
C ILE A 17 -14.96 4.16 -1.17
N GLY A 18 -14.73 3.03 -1.83
CA GLY A 18 -15.35 2.69 -3.11
C GLY A 18 -14.69 3.34 -4.34
N LYS A 19 -13.64 4.14 -4.16
CA LYS A 19 -12.84 4.67 -5.28
C LYS A 19 -12.01 3.56 -5.93
N ARG A 20 -11.77 3.71 -7.23
CA ARG A 20 -10.88 2.80 -7.97
C ARG A 20 -9.43 3.03 -7.53
N VAL A 21 -8.67 1.94 -7.51
CA VAL A 21 -7.24 1.93 -7.20
C VAL A 21 -6.48 1.23 -8.32
N GLU A 22 -5.22 1.61 -8.49
CA GLU A 22 -4.25 0.83 -9.24
C GLU A 22 -3.60 -0.21 -8.33
N LEU A 23 -3.42 -1.42 -8.85
CA LEU A 23 -2.72 -2.49 -8.15
C LEU A 23 -1.25 -2.51 -8.60
N GLY A 24 -0.35 -2.35 -7.64
CA GLY A 24 1.08 -2.55 -7.79
C GLY A 24 1.65 -3.45 -6.69
N HIS A 25 2.97 -3.39 -6.54
CA HIS A 25 3.70 -4.14 -5.52
C HIS A 25 4.81 -3.29 -4.90
N ARG A 26 5.17 -3.59 -3.66
CA ARG A 26 6.35 -3.03 -2.99
C ARG A 26 7.11 -4.15 -2.29
N VAL A 27 8.42 -4.01 -2.22
CA VAL A 27 9.31 -4.95 -1.53
C VAL A 27 9.66 -4.38 -0.16
N PHE A 28 9.44 -5.17 0.88
CA PHE A 28 9.90 -4.86 2.23
C PHE A 28 11.23 -5.56 2.44
N PRO A 29 12.23 -4.89 3.03
CA PRO A 29 13.57 -5.47 3.19
C PRO A 29 13.62 -6.71 4.09
N GLY A 30 12.51 -7.10 4.72
CA GLY A 30 12.45 -8.17 5.70
C GLY A 30 13.12 -7.76 7.01
N ASP A 31 12.95 -8.57 8.05
CA ASP A 31 13.70 -8.46 9.30
C ASP A 31 14.61 -9.68 9.49
N LYS A 32 15.34 -9.73 10.61
CA LYS A 32 16.23 -10.85 10.96
C LYS A 32 15.51 -12.20 11.14
N TYR A 33 14.18 -12.20 11.24
CA TYR A 33 13.36 -13.39 11.39
C TYR A 33 12.69 -13.80 10.07
N SER A 34 12.76 -12.95 9.04
CA SER A 34 12.17 -13.17 7.73
C SER A 34 13.14 -13.87 6.80
N ALA A 35 12.62 -14.59 5.80
CA ALA A 35 13.41 -15.22 4.74
C ALA A 35 13.88 -14.20 3.68
N GLY A 36 14.40 -13.06 4.12
CA GLY A 36 14.81 -11.95 3.26
C GLY A 36 13.64 -11.08 2.77
N PRO A 37 13.84 -10.32 1.69
CA PRO A 37 12.85 -9.38 1.18
C PRO A 37 11.57 -10.06 0.72
N ALA A 38 10.42 -9.46 1.04
CA ALA A 38 9.12 -9.99 0.68
C ALA A 38 8.31 -8.97 -0.14
N ALA A 39 7.75 -9.45 -1.26
CA ALA A 39 6.82 -8.66 -2.06
C ALA A 39 5.44 -8.63 -1.38
N ARG A 40 4.82 -7.45 -1.34
CA ARG A 40 3.42 -7.30 -0.94
C ARG A 40 2.64 -6.44 -1.93
N PRO A 41 1.31 -6.67 -2.03
CA PRO A 41 0.44 -5.76 -2.78
C PRO A 41 0.52 -4.33 -2.23
N ALA A 42 0.50 -3.38 -3.14
CA ALA A 42 0.39 -1.95 -2.85
C ALA A 42 -0.68 -1.36 -3.76
N PHE A 43 -1.53 -0.50 -3.19
CA PHE A 43 -2.62 0.14 -3.91
C PHE A 43 -2.40 1.65 -3.94
N SER A 44 -2.67 2.31 -5.05
CA SER A 44 -2.67 3.77 -5.18
C SER A 44 -4.00 4.25 -5.74
N LEU A 45 -4.46 5.43 -5.35
CA LEU A 45 -5.68 6.01 -5.93
C LEU A 45 -5.43 6.36 -7.40
N VAL A 46 -6.41 6.07 -8.26
CA VAL A 46 -6.40 6.55 -9.65
C VAL A 46 -6.66 8.06 -9.60
N VAL A 47 -5.75 8.86 -10.13
CA VAL A 47 -5.89 10.32 -10.28
C VAL A 47 -6.66 10.64 -11.56
#